data_AF-A0AAD9WXS3-F1
#
_entry.id   AF-A0AAD9WXS3-F1
#
_cell.length_a   1.000
_cell.length_b   1.000
_cell.length_c   1.000
_cell.angle_alpha   90.00
_cell.angle_beta   90.00
_cell.angle_gamma   90.00
#
_symmetry.space_group_name_H-M   'P 1'
#
loop_
_entity.id
_entity.type
_entity.pdbx_description
1 polymer ?
#
loop_
_entity_poly.entity_id
_entity_poly.type
_entity_poly.pdbx_seq_one_letter_code
_entity_poly.pdbx_strand_id
1 'polypeptide(L)'
;MGHGAGNLVAVGFSKDACKKALSKMIVLDEMPFSFVERERFRHFCSIACPKFDPPSQTTIVIDINQLYLDEKAMLKSMFSFNKKRGIDRVFMITVDNASATDVAIKYVKRKLCNWVTDGIILEGGIPRI
;
A
#
# COMPACT_ATOMS: atom_id res chain seq x y z
N MET A 1 29.42 27.65 24.77
CA MET A 1 28.65 27.83 23.52
C MET A 1 28.82 26.58 22.68
N GLY A 2 27.77 25.77 22.52
CA GLY A 2 27.83 24.52 21.77
C GLY A 2 27.44 24.74 20.31
N HIS A 3 28.38 24.53 19.39
CA HIS A 3 28.09 24.43 17.96
C HIS A 3 27.52 23.03 17.69
N GLY A 4 26.19 22.92 17.63
CA GLY A 4 25.53 21.76 17.05
C GLY A 4 25.69 21.80 15.54
N ALA A 5 26.62 21.02 14.99
CA ALA A 5 26.72 20.80 13.55
C ALA A 5 25.48 20.03 13.09
N GLY A 6 24.45 20.77 12.64
CA GLY A 6 23.27 20.19 12.02
C GLY A 6 23.68 19.50 10.72
N ASN A 7 23.53 18.18 10.67
CA ASN A 7 23.80 17.40 9.48
C ASN A 7 22.69 17.66 8.46
N LEU A 8 22.92 18.59 7.53
CA LEU A 8 21.96 18.93 6.48
C LEU A 8 22.04 17.87 5.38
N VAL A 9 21.01 17.03 5.27
CA VAL A 9 20.84 16.13 4.12
C VAL A 9 20.04 16.87 3.06
N ALA A 10 20.65 17.11 1.89
CA ALA A 10 19.95 17.63 0.73
C ALA A 10 19.07 16.52 0.14
N VAL A 11 17.74 16.63 0.28
CA VAL A 11 16.79 15.76 -0.41
C VAL A 11 16.44 16.39 -1.76
N GLY A 12 16.79 15.71 -2.85
CA GLY A 12 16.45 16.16 -4.20
C GLY A 12 14.94 16.04 -4.49
N PHE A 13 14.39 17.02 -5.21
CA PHE A 13 13.01 16.93 -5.69
C PHE A 13 12.87 15.82 -6.74
N SER A 14 11.88 14.93 -6.56
CA SER A 14 11.54 13.89 -7.53
C SER A 14 10.06 13.95 -7.87
N LYS A 15 9.75 14.32 -9.11
CA LYS A 15 8.37 14.40 -9.61
C LYS A 15 7.67 13.04 -9.56
N ASP A 16 8.39 11.96 -9.86
CA ASP A 16 7.85 10.60 -9.82
C ASP A 16 7.55 10.14 -8.39
N ALA A 17 8.38 10.53 -7.42
CA ALA A 17 8.09 10.27 -6.01
C ALA A 17 6.82 11.00 -5.55
N CYS A 18 6.63 12.27 -5.95
CA CYS A 18 5.42 13.02 -5.64
C CYS A 18 4.17 12.40 -6.29
N LYS A 19 4.23 12.03 -7.58
CA LYS A 19 3.12 11.34 -8.26
C LYS A 19 2.77 10.02 -7.58
N LYS A 20 3.76 9.20 -7.26
CA LYS A 20 3.55 7.93 -6.55
C LYS A 20 2.93 8.12 -5.16
N ALA A 21 3.36 9.12 -4.42
CA ALA A 21 2.76 9.47 -3.13
C ALA A 21 1.31 9.92 -3.28
N LEU A 22 1.01 10.77 -4.27
CA LEU A 22 -0.34 11.22 -4.58
C LEU A 22 -1.27 10.06 -4.98
N SER A 23 -0.82 9.16 -5.86
CA SER A 23 -1.60 7.98 -6.25
C SER A 23 -1.90 7.09 -5.05
N LYS A 24 -0.93 6.88 -4.15
CA LYS A 24 -1.15 6.12 -2.91
C LYS A 24 -2.17 6.79 -2.00
N MET A 25 -2.08 8.10 -1.81
CA MET A 25 -3.04 8.86 -1.00
C MET A 25 -4.47 8.67 -1.52
N ILE A 26 -4.67 8.77 -2.84
CA ILE A 26 -6.00 8.58 -3.45
C ILE A 26 -6.54 7.18 -3.25
N VAL A 27 -5.69 6.15 -3.40
CA VAL A 27 -6.11 4.75 -3.23
C VAL A 27 -6.37 4.41 -1.76
N LEU A 28 -5.49 4.84 -0.85
CA LEU A 28 -5.57 4.51 0.57
C LEU A 28 -6.69 5.26 1.30
N ASP A 29 -6.90 6.52 0.95
CA ASP A 29 -7.96 7.36 1.54
C ASP A 29 -9.28 7.29 0.73
N GLU A 30 -9.34 6.39 -0.26
CA GLU A 30 -10.51 6.16 -1.13
C GLU A 30 -11.08 7.45 -1.76
N MET A 31 -10.20 8.38 -2.12
CA MET A 31 -10.63 9.67 -2.65
C MET A 31 -11.09 9.57 -4.10
N PRO A 32 -12.04 10.43 -4.53
CA PRO A 32 -12.39 10.53 -5.94
C PRO A 32 -11.16 10.90 -6.78
N PHE A 33 -10.99 10.30 -7.95
CA PHE A 33 -9.85 10.61 -8.82
C PHE A 33 -9.80 12.08 -9.25
N SER A 34 -10.96 12.75 -9.32
CA SER A 34 -11.05 14.19 -9.58
C SER A 34 -10.49 15.06 -8.46
N PHE A 35 -10.09 14.48 -7.32
CA PHE A 35 -9.46 15.20 -6.22
C PHE A 35 -8.23 16.00 -6.65
N VAL A 36 -7.43 15.46 -7.59
CA VAL A 36 -6.20 16.11 -8.08
C VAL A 36 -6.45 17.42 -8.83
N GLU A 37 -7.67 17.63 -9.32
CA GLU A 37 -8.06 18.83 -10.07
C GLU A 37 -8.79 19.86 -9.19
N ARG A 38 -9.05 19.54 -7.91
CA ARG A 38 -9.73 20.46 -7.00
C ARG A 38 -8.86 21.69 -6.73
N GLU A 39 -9.44 22.87 -6.86
CA GLU A 39 -8.77 24.16 -6.68
C GLU A 39 -7.98 24.24 -5.37
N ARG A 40 -8.61 23.83 -4.25
CA ARG A 40 -7.98 23.84 -2.92
C ARG A 40 -6.74 22.95 -2.85
N PHE A 41 -6.78 21.79 -3.50
CA PHE A 41 -5.65 20.87 -3.54
C PHE A 41 -4.52 21.44 -4.42
N ARG A 42 -4.86 21.99 -5.59
CA ARG A 42 -3.88 22.63 -6.48
C ARG A 42 -3.21 23.83 -5.80
N HIS A 43 -3.97 24.66 -5.09
CA HIS A 43 -3.43 25.75 -4.30
C HIS A 43 -2.53 25.26 -3.15
N PHE A 44 -2.94 24.21 -2.43
CA PHE A 44 -2.09 23.59 -1.41
C PHE A 44 -0.75 23.13 -2.00
N CYS A 45 -0.75 22.42 -3.14
CA CYS A 45 0.47 22.01 -3.81
C CYS A 45 1.34 23.19 -4.27
N SER A 46 0.74 24.27 -4.78
CA SER A 46 1.51 25.44 -5.23
C SER A 46 2.26 26.13 -4.08
N ILE A 47 1.74 26.07 -2.86
CA ILE A 47 2.39 26.61 -1.66
C ILE A 47 3.39 25.62 -1.07
N ALA A 48 3.00 24.34 -0.93
CA ALA A 48 3.81 23.32 -0.26
C ALA A 48 5.01 22.87 -1.10
N CYS A 49 4.85 22.72 -2.42
CA CYS A 49 5.91 22.35 -3.34
C CYS A 49 5.67 22.99 -4.72
N PRO A 50 6.13 24.24 -4.94
CA PRO A 50 5.88 24.98 -6.18
C PRO A 50 6.39 24.28 -7.46
N LYS A 51 7.36 23.37 -7.32
CA LYS A 51 7.91 22.58 -8.43
C LYS A 51 7.02 21.39 -8.82
N PHE A 52 6.04 21.04 -7.98
CA PHE A 52 5.09 19.96 -8.24
C PHE A 52 3.81 20.54 -8.82
N ASP A 53 3.59 20.28 -10.10
CA ASP A 53 2.29 20.49 -10.74
C ASP A 53 1.46 19.20 -10.63
N PRO A 54 0.31 19.22 -9.93
CA PRO A 54 -0.54 18.05 -9.80
C PRO A 54 -1.01 17.54 -11.18
N PRO A 55 -0.99 16.22 -11.40
CA PRO A 55 -1.42 15.61 -12.65
C PRO A 55 -2.93 15.80 -12.89
N SER A 56 -3.37 15.60 -14.13
CA SER A 56 -4.80 15.52 -14.46
C SER A 56 -5.43 14.22 -13.97
N GLN A 57 -6.76 14.16 -13.94
CA GLN A 57 -7.51 12.96 -13.60
C GLN A 57 -7.16 11.78 -14.52
N THR A 58 -6.94 12.01 -15.81
CA THR A 58 -6.55 10.94 -16.73
C THR A 58 -5.18 10.39 -16.38
N THR A 59 -4.21 11.26 -16.08
CA THR A 59 -2.87 10.83 -15.69
C THR A 59 -2.88 10.07 -14.37
N ILE A 60 -3.68 10.51 -13.37
CA ILE A 60 -3.73 9.79 -12.09
C ILE A 60 -4.33 8.39 -12.24
N VAL A 61 -5.33 8.21 -13.11
CA VAL A 61 -5.90 6.88 -13.42
C VAL A 61 -4.84 5.98 -14.05
N ILE A 62 -4.04 6.50 -14.98
CA ILE A 62 -2.94 5.75 -15.61
C ILE A 62 -1.89 5.36 -14.56
N ASP A 63 -1.46 6.30 -13.72
CA ASP A 63 -0.46 6.08 -12.68
C ASP A 63 -0.95 5.05 -11.64
N ILE A 64 -2.22 5.10 -11.22
CA ILE A 64 -2.83 4.13 -10.31
C ILE A 64 -2.93 2.75 -10.98
N ASN A 65 -3.32 2.69 -12.25
CA ASN A 65 -3.37 1.43 -12.98
C ASN A 65 -1.98 0.80 -13.09
N GLN A 66 -0.93 1.60 -13.29
CA GLN A 66 0.44 1.09 -13.28
C GLN A 66 0.83 0.53 -11.91
N LEU A 67 0.49 1.22 -10.81
CA LEU A 67 0.69 0.68 -9.45
C LEU A 67 0.00 -0.67 -9.27
N TYR A 68 -1.24 -0.81 -9.72
CA TYR A 68 -1.97 -2.08 -9.68
C TYR A 68 -1.28 -3.17 -10.49
N LEU A 69 -0.81 -2.87 -11.70
CA LEU A 69 -0.11 -3.84 -12.55
C LEU A 69 1.20 -4.30 -11.93
N ASP A 70 1.96 -3.38 -11.33
CA ASP A 70 3.21 -3.68 -10.63
C ASP A 70 2.96 -4.61 -9.44
N GLU A 71 2.00 -4.26 -8.57
CA GLU A 71 1.61 -5.08 -7.42
C GLU A 71 1.08 -6.46 -7.84
N LYS A 72 0.27 -6.51 -8.91
CA LYS A 72 -0.21 -7.76 -9.49
C LYS A 72 0.92 -8.64 -10.00
N ALA A 73 1.96 -8.05 -10.61
CA ALA A 73 3.13 -8.79 -11.05
C ALA A 73 3.91 -9.36 -9.86
N MET A 74 4.08 -8.57 -8.80
CA MET A 74 4.72 -9.02 -7.55
C MET A 74 3.95 -10.18 -6.92
N LEU A 75 2.62 -10.08 -6.80
CA LEU A 75 1.77 -11.14 -6.26
C LEU A 75 1.85 -12.43 -7.08
N LYS A 76 1.84 -12.33 -8.42
CA LYS A 76 2.04 -13.50 -9.30
C LYS A 76 3.38 -14.18 -9.07
N SER A 77 4.44 -13.40 -8.88
CA SER A 77 5.78 -13.92 -8.57
C SER A 77 5.78 -14.65 -7.22
N MET A 78 5.18 -14.03 -6.19
CA MET A 78 5.03 -14.64 -4.86
C MET A 78 4.25 -15.95 -4.91
N PHE A 79 3.12 -16.01 -5.61
CA PHE A 79 2.35 -17.25 -5.75
C PHE A 79 3.11 -18.32 -6.52
N SER A 80 3.86 -17.95 -7.56
CA SER A 80 4.72 -18.88 -8.31
C SER A 80 5.81 -19.48 -7.42
N PHE A 81 6.39 -18.65 -6.55
CA PHE A 81 7.38 -19.09 -5.57
C PHE A 81 6.78 -19.99 -4.48
N ASN A 82 5.61 -19.64 -3.95
CA ASN A 82 4.86 -20.45 -2.99
C ASN A 82 4.51 -21.83 -3.55
N LYS A 83 4.08 -21.89 -4.81
CA LYS A 83 3.83 -23.16 -5.52
C LYS A 83 5.07 -24.03 -5.57
N LYS A 84 6.24 -23.47 -5.90
CA LYS A 84 7.52 -24.21 -5.87
C LYS A 84 7.87 -24.78 -4.48
N ARG A 85 7.32 -24.19 -3.41
CA ARG A 85 7.49 -24.65 -2.03
C ARG A 85 6.37 -25.57 -1.53
N GLY A 86 5.47 -26.01 -2.41
CA GLY A 86 4.36 -26.92 -2.07
C GLY A 86 3.11 -26.23 -1.53
N ILE A 87 3.04 -24.89 -1.60
CA ILE A 87 1.83 -24.14 -1.24
C ILE A 87 1.03 -23.91 -2.53
N ASP A 88 0.14 -24.86 -2.85
CA ASP A 88 -0.58 -24.88 -4.13
C ASP A 88 -1.87 -24.04 -4.13
N ARG A 89 -2.52 -23.88 -2.97
CA ARG A 89 -3.80 -23.18 -2.85
C ARG A 89 -3.69 -22.04 -1.85
N VAL A 90 -3.73 -20.81 -2.37
CA VAL A 90 -3.71 -19.58 -1.57
C VAL A 90 -5.00 -18.81 -1.80
N PHE A 91 -5.66 -18.41 -0.71
CA PHE A 91 -6.82 -17.52 -0.72
C PHE A 91 -6.52 -16.31 0.17
N MET A 92 -6.91 -15.12 -0.27
CA MET A 92 -6.68 -13.86 0.45
C MET A 92 -8.02 -13.33 0.96
N ILE A 93 -8.07 -12.95 2.24
CA ILE A 93 -9.23 -12.29 2.86
C ILE A 93 -8.77 -10.89 3.24
N THR A 94 -9.35 -9.88 2.59
CA THR A 94 -9.18 -8.49 2.98
C THR A 94 -10.20 -8.16 4.07
N VAL A 95 -9.73 -7.56 5.15
CA VAL A 95 -10.56 -7.18 6.28
C VAL A 95 -10.48 -5.67 6.41
N ASP A 96 -11.58 -4.99 6.11
CA ASP A 96 -11.74 -3.57 6.36
C ASP A 96 -12.12 -3.33 7.83
N ASN A 97 -11.59 -2.26 8.41
CA ASN A 97 -11.80 -1.84 9.81
C ASN A 97 -11.45 -2.89 10.90
N ALA A 98 -10.18 -2.87 11.34
CA ALA A 98 -9.61 -3.77 12.34
C ALA A 98 -10.32 -3.78 13.72
N SER A 99 -11.04 -2.72 14.09
CA SER A 99 -11.73 -2.64 15.39
C SER A 99 -12.96 -3.55 15.50
N ALA A 100 -13.48 -4.06 14.38
CA ALA A 100 -14.70 -4.88 14.34
C ALA A 100 -14.45 -6.37 14.06
N THR A 101 -13.20 -6.82 13.94
CA THR A 101 -12.90 -8.04 13.17
C THR A 101 -12.33 -9.22 13.96
N ASP A 102 -12.17 -9.08 15.28
CA ASP A 102 -11.76 -10.21 16.15
C ASP A 102 -12.72 -11.41 16.05
N VAL A 103 -14.02 -11.13 15.99
CA VAL A 103 -15.06 -12.17 15.86
C VAL A 103 -14.95 -12.87 14.50
N ALA A 104 -14.71 -12.11 13.43
CA ALA A 104 -14.56 -12.64 12.07
C ALA A 104 -13.29 -13.50 11.95
N ILE A 105 -12.15 -13.03 12.48
CA ILE A 105 -10.89 -13.77 12.51
C ILE A 105 -11.07 -15.06 13.32
N LYS A 106 -11.68 -14.99 14.52
CA LYS A 106 -11.96 -16.16 15.35
C LYS A 106 -12.88 -17.16 14.64
N TYR A 107 -13.86 -16.69 13.88
CA TYR A 107 -14.73 -17.53 13.07
C TYR A 107 -13.97 -18.25 11.96
N VAL A 108 -13.18 -17.51 11.16
CA VAL A 108 -12.37 -18.07 10.07
C VAL A 108 -11.36 -19.09 10.60
N LYS A 109 -10.64 -18.75 11.69
CA LYS A 109 -9.69 -19.66 12.34
C LYS A 109 -10.33 -20.99 12.74
N ARG A 110 -11.49 -20.92 13.42
CA ARG A 110 -12.26 -22.11 13.81
C ARG A 110 -12.72 -22.94 12.62
N LYS A 111 -13.20 -22.30 11.54
CA LYS A 111 -13.61 -23.02 10.32
C LYS A 111 -12.42 -23.71 9.64
N LEU A 112 -11.25 -23.06 9.58
CA LEU A 112 -10.04 -23.64 9.01
C LEU A 112 -9.53 -24.84 9.83
N CYS A 113 -9.53 -24.76 11.17
CA CYS A 113 -9.17 -25.88 12.04
C CYS A 113 -10.08 -27.11 11.84
N ASN A 114 -11.36 -26.89 11.54
CA ASN A 114 -12.30 -27.99 11.29
C ASN A 114 -12.12 -28.63 9.91
N TRP A 115 -11.47 -27.94 8.97
CA TRP A 115 -11.28 -28.43 7.59
C TRP A 115 -9.94 -29.13 7.38
N VAL A 116 -8.94 -28.88 8.23
CA VAL A 116 -7.62 -29.48 8.12
C VAL A 116 -7.24 -30.08 9.48
N THR A 117 -7.20 -31.41 9.57
CA THR A 117 -6.84 -32.14 10.80
C THR A 117 -5.40 -31.93 11.25
N ASP A 118 -4.49 -31.59 10.31
CA ASP A 118 -3.04 -31.43 10.54
C ASP A 118 -2.52 -30.05 10.07
N GLY A 119 -3.38 -29.03 10.07
CA GLY A 119 -3.05 -27.70 9.56
C GLY A 119 -2.29 -26.84 10.57
N ILE A 120 -1.19 -26.23 10.16
CA ILE A 120 -0.44 -25.26 10.98
C ILE A 120 -0.98 -23.85 10.72
N ILE A 121 -1.52 -23.19 11.74
CA ILE A 121 -1.87 -21.77 11.69
C ILE A 121 -0.65 -20.97 12.17
N LEU A 122 -0.04 -20.21 11.26
CA LEU A 122 1.10 -19.35 11.57
C LEU A 122 0.60 -17.99 12.09
N GLU A 123 0.92 -17.65 13.34
CA GLU A 123 0.50 -16.41 14.02
C GLU A 123 1.29 -15.15 13.56
N GLY A 124 1.95 -15.20 12.40
CA GLY A 124 2.55 -14.02 11.76
C GLY A 124 3.73 -13.36 12.50
N GLY A 125 4.32 -14.00 13.51
CA GLY A 125 5.54 -13.49 14.15
C GLY A 125 6.70 -13.43 13.16
N ILE A 126 7.21 -12.23 12.88
CA ILE A 126 8.43 -12.05 12.09
C ILE A 126 9.55 -12.82 12.83
N PRO A 127 10.21 -13.81 12.20
CA PRO A 127 11.34 -14.47 12.82
C PRO A 127 12.43 -13.43 13.06
N ARG A 128 12.79 -13.17 14.32
CA ARG A 128 14.02 -12.45 14.64
C ARG A 128 15.16 -13.39 14.29
N ILE A 129 15.79 -13.11 13.15
CA ILE A 129 17.10 -13.64 12.76
C ILE A 129 18.14 -12.61 13.20
#